data_AF-Q7NXD5-F1
#
_entry.id   AF-Q7NXD5-F1
#
_cell.length_a   1.000
_cell.length_b   1.000
_cell.length_c   1.000
_cell.angle_alpha   90.00
_cell.angle_beta   90.00
_cell.angle_gamma   90.00
#
_symmetry.space_group_name_H-M   'P 1'
#
loop_
_entity.id
_entity.type
_entity.pdbx_description
1 polymer ?
#
loop_
_entity_poly.entity_id
_entity_poly.type
_entity_poly.pdbx_seq_one_letter_code
_entity_poly.pdbx_strand_id
1 'polypeptide(L)' 'MEDPADIMPEPPFEVSDDMCCGSGCEPCILDIHQQEWRAYRERLAAWQRRRAARQAAGGDDGQH' A
#
# COMPACT_ATOMS: atom_id res chain seq x y z
N MET A 1 -2.47 -6.60 20.54
CA MET A 1 -2.27 -5.38 19.73
C MET A 1 -2.22 -5.87 18.30
N GLU A 2 -3.16 -5.44 17.46
CA GLU A 2 -3.12 -5.74 16.03
C GLU A 2 -1.78 -5.23 15.46
N ASP A 3 -1.06 -6.06 14.71
CA ASP A 3 0.13 -5.59 14.00
C ASP A 3 -0.34 -4.61 12.91
N PRO A 4 0.19 -3.37 12.85
CA PRO A 4 -0.22 -2.42 11.81
C PRO A 4 0.04 -2.94 10.39
N ALA A 5 0.89 -3.96 10.21
CA ALA A 5 1.07 -4.67 8.95
C ALA A 5 -0.11 -5.59 8.61
N ASP A 6 -0.94 -6.04 9.55
CA ASP A 6 -2.14 -6.83 9.25
C ASP A 6 -3.32 -5.97 8.77
N ILE A 7 -3.25 -4.66 8.97
CA ILE A 7 -4.22 -3.71 8.43
C ILE A 7 -3.95 -3.52 6.93
N MET A 8 -5.01 -3.48 6.14
CA MET A 8 -4.90 -3.21 4.70
C MET A 8 -4.27 -1.82 4.51
N PRO A 9 -3.17 -1.70 3.74
CA PRO A 9 -2.57 -0.39 3.51
C PRO A 9 -3.55 0.51 2.76
N GLU A 10 -3.55 1.79 3.10
CA GLU A 10 -4.34 2.81 2.41
C GLU A 10 -3.59 3.32 1.18
N PRO A 11 -4.29 3.59 0.07
CA PRO A 11 -3.66 4.16 -1.13
C PRO A 11 -3.14 5.57 -0.82
N PRO A 12 -2.04 6.00 -1.48
CA PRO A 12 -1.60 7.38 -1.39
C PRO A 12 -2.66 8.32 -1.98
N PHE A 13 -2.62 9.57 -1.55
CA PHE A 13 -3.52 10.60 -2.09
C PHE A 13 -3.25 10.81 -3.58
N GLU A 14 -4.30 11.11 -4.33
CA GLU A 14 -4.17 11.40 -5.76
C GLU A 14 -3.49 12.75 -5.96
N VAL A 15 -2.38 12.75 -6.71
CA VAL A 15 -1.72 13.96 -7.19
C VAL A 15 -2.19 14.25 -8.61
N SER A 16 -2.71 15.45 -8.82
CA SER A 16 -3.10 15.98 -10.13
C SER A 16 -1.99 16.83 -10.73
N ASP A 17 -2.03 17.02 -12.05
CA ASP A 17 -0.99 17.74 -12.79
C ASP A 17 -0.86 19.21 -12.39
N ASP A 18 -1.93 19.84 -11.90
CA ASP A 18 -1.91 21.21 -11.38
C ASP A 18 -1.11 21.38 -10.09
N MET A 19 -0.86 20.29 -9.36
CA MET A 19 0.05 20.31 -8.21
C MET A 19 1.51 20.33 -8.64
N CYS A 20 1.81 19.95 -9.89
CA CYS A 20 3.16 20.01 -10.44
C CYS A 20 3.50 21.44 -10.85
N CYS A 21 4.62 21.98 -10.34
CA CYS A 21 5.03 23.35 -10.66
C CYS A 21 5.40 23.57 -12.14
N GLY A 22 5.56 22.50 -12.93
CA GLY A 22 5.83 22.55 -14.38
C GLY A 22 7.19 23.14 -14.78
N SER A 23 7.98 23.64 -13.84
CA SER A 23 9.25 24.35 -14.07
C SER A 23 10.49 23.58 -13.61
N GLY A 24 10.33 22.31 -13.22
CA GLY A 24 11.43 21.45 -12.78
C GLY A 24 11.83 21.62 -11.31
N CYS A 25 10.88 21.96 -10.43
CA CYS A 25 11.14 22.03 -8.98
C CYS A 25 11.57 20.66 -8.42
N GLU A 26 12.58 20.67 -7.54
CA GLU A 26 13.05 19.46 -6.85
C GLU A 26 12.80 19.56 -5.34
N PRO A 27 12.15 18.55 -4.72
CA PRO A 27 11.59 17.34 -5.34
C PRO A 27 10.27 17.61 -6.09
N CYS A 28 10.10 16.98 -7.27
CA CYS A 28 8.86 17.03 -8.02
C CYS A 28 7.77 16.22 -7.29
N ILE A 29 6.57 16.79 -7.13
CA ILE A 29 5.45 16.11 -6.47
C ILE A 29 5.07 14.80 -7.17
N LEU A 30 5.18 14.75 -8.50
CA LEU A 30 4.92 13.54 -9.28
C LEU A 30 5.95 12.44 -8.97
N ASP A 31 7.20 12.81 -8.72
CA ASP A 31 8.25 11.84 -8.35
C ASP A 31 8.04 11.29 -6.94
N ILE A 32 7.63 12.14 -5.99
CA ILE A 32 7.24 11.70 -4.65
C ILE A 32 6.04 10.76 -4.74
N HIS A 33 5.00 11.14 -5.48
CA HIS A 33 3.81 10.33 -5.68
C HIS A 33 4.14 8.96 -6.28
N GLN A 34 5.01 8.90 -7.30
CA GLN A 34 5.45 7.63 -7.87
C GLN A 34 6.20 6.75 -6.86
N GLN A 35 6.99 7.34 -5.96
CA GLN A 35 7.67 6.61 -4.90
C GLN A 35 6.67 6.05 -3.88
N GLU A 36 5.71 6.86 -3.45
CA GLU A 36 4.64 6.44 -2.54
C GLU A 36 3.79 5.31 -3.15
N TRP A 37 3.46 5.39 -4.44
CA TRP A 37 2.76 4.31 -5.15
C TRP A 37 3.57 3.00 -5.20
N ARG A 38 4.90 3.07 -5.37
CA ARG A 38 5.76 1.89 -5.31
C ARG A 38 5.73 1.27 -3.92
N ALA A 39 5.94 2.07 -2.88
CA ALA A 39 5.89 1.62 -1.49
C ALA A 39 4.51 1.04 -1.12
N TYR A 40 3.42 1.67 -1.56
CA TYR A 40 2.06 1.17 -1.36
C TYR A 40 1.86 -0.21 -1.99
N ARG A 41 2.28 -0.39 -3.25
CA ARG A 41 2.15 -1.68 -3.95
C ARG A 41 2.91 -2.81 -3.24
N GLU A 42 4.11 -2.52 -2.74
CA GLU A 42 4.89 -3.49 -1.96
C GLU A 42 4.20 -3.88 -0.65
N ARG A 43 3.72 -2.88 0.10
CA ARG A 43 2.95 -3.09 1.34
C ARG A 43 1.68 -3.90 1.08
N LEU A 44 0.97 -3.58 0.00
CA LEU A 44 -0.26 -4.26 -0.39
C LEU A 44 0.01 -5.73 -0.75
N ALA A 45 1.05 -6.01 -1.53
CA ALA A 45 1.45 -7.37 -1.86
C ALA A 45 1.83 -8.18 -0.61
N ALA A 46 2.59 -7.59 0.32
CA ALA A 46 2.95 -8.24 1.58
C ALA A 46 1.72 -8.54 2.44
N TRP A 47 0.77 -7.60 2.52
CA TRP A 47 -0.50 -7.79 3.22
C TRP A 47 -1.35 -8.91 2.60
N GLN A 48 -1.50 -8.93 1.27
CA GLN A 48 -2.24 -9.99 0.58
C GLN A 48 -1.64 -11.38 0.85
N ARG A 49 -0.30 -11.50 0.85
CA ARG A 49 0.39 -12.76 1.17
C ARG A 49 0.11 -13.23 2.59
N ARG A 50 0.16 -12.33 3.59
CA ARG A 50 -0.19 -12.66 4.99
C ARG A 50 -1.64 -13.11 5.09
N ARG A 51 -2.57 -12.41 4.43
CA ARG A 51 -3.99 -12.75 4.45
C ARG A 51 -4.26 -14.11 3.80
N ALA A 52 -3.65 -14.39 2.66
CA ALA A 52 -3.76 -15.69 1.99
C ALA A 52 -3.19 -16.82 2.88
N ALA A 53 -2.04 -16.60 3.53
CA ALA A 53 -1.48 -17.58 4.46
C ALA A 53 -2.40 -17.83 5.67
N ARG A 54 -3.03 -16.78 6.22
CA ARG A 54 -4.03 -16.90 7.29
C ARG A 54 -5.30 -17.62 6.83
N GLN A 55 -5.76 -17.38 5.62
CA GLN A 55 -6.92 -18.08 5.06
C GLN A 55 -6.62 -19.56 4.81
N ALA A 56 -5.39 -19.88 4.37
CA ALA A 56 -4.95 -21.26 4.22
C ALA A 56 -4.80 -21.98 5.57
N ALA A 57 -4.28 -21.28 6.60
CA ALA A 57 -4.14 -21.83 7.95
C ALA A 57 -5.49 -21.94 8.69
N GLY A 58 -6.36 -20.95 8.55
CA GLY A 58 -7.71 -20.94 9.15
C GLY A 58 -8.75 -21.77 8.38
N GLY A 59 -8.37 -22.31 7.22
CA GLY A 59 -9.16 -23.29 6.48
C GLY A 59 -9.13 -24.71 7.10
N ASP A 60 -8.34 -24.90 8.16
CA ASP A 60 -8.24 -26.16 8.93
C ASP A 60 -8.89 -26.06 10.34
N ASP A 61 -9.35 -24.87 10.75
CA ASP A 61 -9.83 -24.59 12.12
C ASP A 61 -11.25 -24.00 12.14
N GLY A 62 -12.29 -24.81 11.84
CA GLY A 62 -13.67 -24.32 12.05
C GLY A 62 -14.84 -25.08 11.44
N GLN A 63 -14.85 -26.42 11.54
CA GLN A 63 -16.12 -27.12 11.75
C GLN A 63 -16.32 -27.27 13.27
N HIS A 64 -17.03 -26.33 13.90
CA HIS A 64 -17.65 -26.53 15.20
C HIS A 64 -18.88 -25.64 15.38
#